data_AF-B4L466-F1
#
_entry.id   AF-B4L466-F1
#
_cell.length_a   1.000
_cell.length_b   1.000
_cell.length_c   1.000
_cell.angle_alpha   90.00
_cell.angle_beta   90.00
_cell.angle_gamma   90.00
#
_symmetry.space_group_name_H-M   'P 1'
#
loop_
_entity.id
_entity.type
_entity.pdbx_description
1 polymer ?
#
loop_
_entity_poly.entity_id
_entity_poly.type
_entity_poly.pdbx_seq_one_letter_code
_entity_poly.pdbx_strand_id
1 'polypeptide(L)'
;MHLFNEHLTETPRKPMELALRMRRVDTGERTLLLLVHWQLPVGQDQCLGVLNWTGSARRCLFEPQRHLQFGQSALAACLPVLAMVRKTTWAALVAECPELDNGHPSRDHIVYLFWLLAPATRQPVHASLGFINRKLQCGLRALCQLRSLGSRRRLSQHCLTLNESQLDQMCCPHGSSCFLELVIIEGG
;
A
#
# COMPACT_ATOMS: atom_id res chain seq x y z
N MET A 1 3.53 -32.78 -18.34
CA MET A 1 2.84 -31.54 -18.76
C MET A 1 1.48 -31.53 -18.06
N HIS A 2 1.02 -30.36 -17.60
CA HIS A 2 -0.17 -30.09 -16.77
C HIS A 2 0.07 -30.01 -15.25
N LEU A 3 0.55 -28.84 -14.80
CA LEU A 3 0.51 -28.36 -13.41
C LEU A 3 0.11 -26.86 -13.40
N PHE A 4 -0.95 -26.53 -14.13
CA PHE A 4 -1.57 -25.20 -14.15
C PHE A 4 -3.06 -25.38 -14.38
N ASN A 5 -3.84 -25.74 -13.35
CA ASN A 5 -5.30 -25.64 -13.43
C ASN A 5 -6.07 -25.68 -12.10
N GLU A 6 -5.47 -25.30 -10.97
CA GLU A 6 -6.21 -25.24 -9.70
C GLU A 6 -6.38 -23.81 -9.16
N HIS A 7 -6.06 -22.76 -9.93
CA HIS A 7 -6.15 -21.36 -9.47
C HIS A 7 -7.07 -20.48 -10.33
N LEU A 8 -7.86 -21.05 -11.24
CA LEU A 8 -8.66 -20.27 -12.20
C LEU A 8 -10.18 -20.44 -12.10
N THR A 9 -10.70 -21.20 -11.14
CA THR A 9 -12.16 -21.31 -10.95
C THR A 9 -12.51 -21.19 -9.49
N GLU A 10 -12.56 -19.96 -9.02
CA GLU A 10 -13.48 -19.55 -7.95
C GLU A 10 -13.59 -18.02 -8.02
N THR A 11 -14.63 -17.52 -8.68
CA THR A 11 -15.09 -16.15 -8.47
C THR A 11 -15.47 -16.02 -6.99
N PRO A 12 -14.75 -15.23 -6.17
CA PRO A 12 -15.12 -15.09 -4.77
C PRO A 12 -16.35 -14.18 -4.70
N ARG A 13 -17.52 -14.75 -4.34
CA ARG A 13 -18.72 -14.00 -3.93
C ARG A 13 -18.63 -13.49 -2.49
N LYS A 14 -17.48 -13.66 -1.82
CA LYS A 14 -17.15 -13.10 -0.51
C LYS A 14 -16.07 -12.02 -0.68
N PRO A 15 -16.05 -10.95 0.15
CA PRO A 15 -14.90 -10.06 0.20
C PRO A 15 -13.66 -10.93 0.40
N MET A 16 -12.71 -10.82 -0.51
CA MET A 16 -11.43 -11.51 -0.39
C MET A 16 -10.83 -11.09 0.96
N GLU A 17 -10.70 -12.03 1.89
CA GLU A 17 -9.73 -11.85 2.96
C GLU A 17 -8.40 -11.66 2.23
N LEU A 18 -7.94 -10.42 2.14
CA LEU A 18 -6.59 -10.11 1.69
C LEU A 18 -5.68 -10.85 2.65
N ALA A 19 -5.28 -12.07 2.27
CA ALA A 19 -4.36 -12.87 3.06
C ALA A 19 -3.11 -12.02 3.25
N LEU A 20 -2.93 -11.51 4.47
CA LEU A 20 -1.86 -10.59 4.82
C LEU A 20 -0.53 -11.26 4.51
N ARG A 21 0.08 -10.89 3.38
CA ARG A 21 1.37 -11.44 2.97
C ARG A 21 2.45 -10.69 3.75
N MET A 22 3.01 -11.37 4.75
CA MET A 22 4.28 -10.97 5.34
C MET A 22 5.40 -11.45 4.42
N ARG A 23 6.24 -10.52 3.95
CA ARG A 23 7.37 -10.86 3.09
C ARG A 23 8.60 -10.07 3.53
N ARG A 24 9.77 -10.72 3.56
CA ARG A 24 11.06 -10.04 3.68
C ARG A 24 11.43 -9.40 2.35
N VAL A 25 11.88 -8.15 2.37
CA VAL A 25 12.30 -7.40 1.17
C VAL A 25 13.59 -6.64 1.42
N ASP A 26 14.45 -6.58 0.40
CA ASP A 26 15.70 -5.84 0.47
C ASP A 26 15.57 -4.41 -0.07
N THR A 27 16.56 -3.57 0.24
CA THR A 27 16.60 -2.18 -0.25
C THR A 27 16.64 -2.15 -1.77
N GLY A 28 15.71 -1.39 -2.38
CA GLY A 28 15.58 -1.29 -3.82
C GLY A 28 14.86 -2.47 -4.49
N GLU A 29 14.45 -3.49 -3.73
CA GLU A 29 13.68 -4.62 -4.27
C GLU A 29 12.27 -4.16 -4.69
N ARG A 30 11.88 -4.53 -5.91
CA ARG A 30 10.54 -4.27 -6.44
C ARG A 30 9.56 -5.32 -5.94
N THR A 31 8.55 -4.87 -5.23
CA THR A 31 7.43 -5.70 -4.76
C THR A 31 6.13 -5.30 -5.45
N LEU A 32 5.33 -6.28 -5.87
CA LEU A 32 4.00 -6.06 -6.44
C LEU A 32 2.94 -6.64 -5.52
N LEU A 33 2.00 -5.79 -5.09
CA LEU A 33 0.81 -6.20 -4.34
C LEU A 33 -0.41 -6.14 -5.26
N LEU A 34 -1.17 -7.23 -5.32
CA LEU A 34 -2.41 -7.26 -6.09
C LEU A 34 -3.46 -6.37 -5.41
N LEU A 35 -4.02 -5.42 -6.14
CA LEU A 35 -5.09 -4.55 -5.69
C LEU A 35 -6.37 -4.87 -6.46
N VAL A 36 -7.41 -5.28 -5.74
CA VAL A 36 -8.75 -5.55 -6.27
C VAL A 36 -9.70 -4.46 -5.74
N HIS A 37 -9.66 -3.29 -6.36
CA HIS A 37 -10.18 -2.06 -5.74
C HIS A 37 -11.70 -2.08 -5.44
N TRP A 38 -12.49 -2.81 -6.22
CA TRP A 38 -13.94 -2.95 -6.02
C TRP A 38 -14.30 -3.76 -4.77
N GLN A 39 -13.39 -4.58 -4.26
CA GLN A 39 -13.58 -5.35 -3.04
C GLN A 39 -13.30 -4.54 -1.77
N LEU A 40 -12.73 -3.33 -1.89
CA LEU A 40 -12.41 -2.51 -0.74
C LEU A 40 -13.69 -1.96 -0.09
N PRO A 41 -13.90 -2.19 1.22
CA PRO A 41 -14.99 -1.57 1.95
C PRO A 41 -14.81 -0.05 2.03
N VAL A 42 -15.90 0.70 1.87
CA VAL A 42 -15.90 2.16 1.99
C VAL A 42 -15.75 2.55 3.47
N GLY A 43 -14.87 3.51 3.74
CA GLY A 43 -14.64 4.08 5.07
C GLY A 43 -13.73 3.26 5.99
N GLN A 44 -13.10 2.18 5.50
CA GLN A 44 -12.22 1.34 6.31
C GLN A 44 -10.78 1.33 5.79
N ASP A 45 -9.83 1.35 6.72
CA ASP A 45 -8.42 1.12 6.41
C ASP A 45 -8.18 -0.37 6.17
N GLN A 46 -7.53 -0.68 5.05
CA GLN A 46 -7.15 -2.03 4.68
C GLN A 46 -5.63 -2.11 4.53
N CYS A 47 -5.03 -3.16 5.08
CA CYS A 47 -3.62 -3.45 4.88
C CYS A 47 -3.48 -4.42 3.70
N LEU A 48 -2.85 -3.97 2.62
CA LEU A 48 -2.59 -4.77 1.42
C LEU A 48 -1.44 -5.76 1.60
N GLY A 49 -0.54 -5.50 2.56
CA GLY A 49 0.59 -6.38 2.85
C GLY A 49 1.57 -5.77 3.85
N VAL A 50 2.41 -6.63 4.42
CA VAL A 50 3.46 -6.25 5.38
C VAL A 50 4.82 -6.62 4.80
N LEU A 51 5.59 -5.60 4.46
CA LEU A 51 6.93 -5.73 3.91
C LEU A 51 7.96 -5.56 5.03
N ASN A 52 8.63 -6.64 5.38
CA ASN A 52 9.71 -6.67 6.37
C ASN A 52 11.00 -6.24 5.66
N TRP A 53 11.24 -4.93 5.64
CA TRP A 53 12.37 -4.33 4.96
C TRP A 53 13.65 -4.47 5.78
N THR A 54 14.72 -4.99 5.17
CA THR A 54 15.99 -5.26 5.86
C THR A 54 16.82 -4.02 6.15
N GLY A 55 16.54 -2.89 5.51
CA GLY A 55 17.41 -1.71 5.57
C GLY A 55 18.69 -1.89 4.76
N SER A 56 19.56 -0.88 4.73
CA SER A 56 20.97 -1.15 4.44
C SER A 56 21.60 -1.71 5.71
N ALA A 57 22.43 -2.74 5.56
CA ALA A 57 23.10 -3.45 6.66
C ALA A 57 23.98 -2.56 7.58
N ARG A 58 24.05 -1.25 7.33
CA ARG A 58 24.99 -0.33 7.95
C ARG A 58 24.41 0.45 9.13
N ARG A 59 23.09 0.41 9.41
CA ARG A 59 22.48 1.26 10.45
C ARG A 59 21.36 0.56 11.22
N CYS A 60 21.40 0.63 12.55
CA CYS A 60 20.27 0.30 13.42
C CYS A 60 19.20 1.41 13.32
N LEU A 61 18.45 1.42 12.22
CA LEU A 61 17.47 2.48 11.92
C LEU A 61 16.21 2.40 12.79
N PHE A 62 15.95 1.26 13.43
CA PHE A 62 14.73 0.97 14.17
C PHE A 62 14.99 -0.08 15.26
N GLU A 63 14.08 -0.16 16.22
CA GLU A 63 14.12 -1.20 17.25
C GLU A 63 13.69 -2.55 16.67
N PRO A 64 14.30 -3.67 17.11
CA PRO A 64 13.92 -5.00 16.64
C PRO A 64 12.44 -5.32 16.90
N GLN A 65 11.83 -6.05 15.96
CA GLN A 65 10.45 -6.53 16.14
C GLN A 65 10.39 -7.52 17.32
N ARG A 66 9.35 -7.38 18.14
CA ARG A 66 9.07 -8.24 19.31
C ARG A 66 7.79 -9.04 19.06
N HIS A 67 7.61 -10.10 19.84
CA HIS A 67 6.40 -10.95 19.81
C HIS A 67 6.13 -11.63 18.46
N LEU A 68 7.17 -11.91 17.68
CA LEU A 68 7.09 -12.68 16.45
C LEU A 68 6.72 -14.14 16.75
N GLN A 69 5.93 -14.77 15.89
CA GLN A 69 5.58 -16.18 16.02
C GLN A 69 6.80 -17.08 15.77
N PHE A 70 6.72 -18.34 16.23
CA PHE A 70 7.78 -19.32 16.00
C PHE A 70 8.05 -19.49 14.50
N GLY A 71 9.31 -19.38 14.08
CA GLY A 71 9.74 -19.39 12.66
C GLY A 71 9.85 -18.02 11.99
N GLN A 72 9.40 -16.93 12.62
CA GLN A 72 9.54 -15.57 12.09
C GLN A 72 10.75 -14.81 12.65
N SER A 73 11.59 -15.44 13.48
CA SER A 73 12.74 -14.79 14.15
C SER A 73 13.71 -14.09 13.18
N ALA A 74 13.84 -14.58 11.96
CA ALA A 74 14.64 -13.95 10.91
C ALA A 74 14.16 -12.53 10.52
N LEU A 75 12.91 -12.18 10.85
CA LEU A 75 12.32 -10.85 10.60
C LEU A 75 12.58 -9.87 11.74
N ALA A 76 13.12 -10.31 12.88
CA ALA A 76 13.33 -9.46 14.05
C ALA A 76 14.17 -8.21 13.74
N ALA A 77 15.14 -8.34 12.83
CA ALA A 77 16.00 -7.25 12.40
C ALA A 77 15.45 -6.44 11.20
N CYS A 78 14.23 -6.70 10.75
CA CYS A 78 13.59 -5.98 9.65
C CYS A 78 12.64 -4.90 10.17
N LEU A 79 12.48 -3.81 9.42
CA LEU A 79 11.44 -2.81 9.64
C LEU A 79 10.13 -3.30 9.01
N PRO A 80 9.04 -3.51 9.77
CA PRO A 80 7.76 -3.82 9.17
C PRO A 80 7.16 -2.56 8.54
N VAL A 81 6.93 -2.60 7.24
CA VAL A 81 6.29 -1.54 6.45
C VAL A 81 4.94 -2.03 5.97
N LEU A 82 3.87 -1.41 6.45
CA LEU A 82 2.49 -1.72 6.08
C LEU A 82 2.10 -0.88 4.87
N ALA A 83 1.63 -1.54 3.81
CA ALA A 83 1.02 -0.89 2.67
C ALA A 83 -0.48 -0.75 2.91
N MET A 84 -0.95 0.47 3.13
CA MET A 84 -2.32 0.75 3.51
C MET A 84 -3.11 1.35 2.35
N VAL A 85 -4.40 1.02 2.31
CA VAL A 85 -5.37 1.64 1.40
C VAL A 85 -6.68 1.95 2.13
N ARG A 86 -7.34 3.04 1.74
CA ARG A 86 -8.72 3.35 2.13
C ARG A 86 -9.51 3.77 0.91
N LYS A 87 -10.69 3.17 0.72
CA LYS A 87 -11.73 3.66 -0.19
C LYS A 87 -12.66 4.57 0.60
N THR A 88 -12.89 5.81 0.18
CA THR A 88 -13.79 6.75 0.86
C THR A 88 -14.45 7.70 -0.14
N THR A 89 -15.37 8.55 0.31
CA THR A 89 -15.89 9.65 -0.50
C THR A 89 -15.05 10.91 -0.32
N TRP A 90 -15.00 11.77 -1.34
CA TRP A 90 -14.31 13.06 -1.24
C TRP A 90 -14.85 13.90 -0.07
N ALA A 91 -16.16 13.96 0.12
CA ALA A 91 -16.77 14.67 1.25
C ALA A 91 -16.28 14.16 2.61
N ALA A 92 -16.21 12.84 2.80
CA ALA A 92 -15.70 12.26 4.04
C ALA A 92 -14.21 12.56 4.24
N LEU A 93 -13.41 12.47 3.17
CA LEU A 93 -12.00 12.82 3.22
C LEU A 93 -11.78 14.29 3.60
N VAL A 94 -12.51 15.21 2.99
CA VAL A 94 -12.43 16.66 3.30
C VAL A 94 -12.93 16.95 4.72
N ALA A 95 -13.95 16.24 5.21
CA ALA A 95 -14.39 16.38 6.60
C ALA A 95 -13.30 15.96 7.60
N GLU A 96 -12.51 14.93 7.28
CA GLU A 96 -11.35 14.52 8.09
C GLU A 96 -10.12 15.42 7.91
N CYS A 97 -9.93 15.95 6.70
CA CYS A 97 -8.78 16.77 6.29
C CYS A 97 -9.24 17.97 5.47
N PRO A 98 -9.72 19.04 6.13
CA PRO A 98 -10.24 20.23 5.43
C PRO A 98 -9.21 20.90 4.52
N GLU A 99 -7.91 20.69 4.76
CA GLU A 99 -6.83 21.21 3.92
C GLU A 99 -6.76 20.60 2.52
N LEU A 100 -7.46 19.49 2.27
CA LEU A 100 -7.57 18.87 0.95
C LEU A 100 -8.71 19.46 0.11
N ASP A 101 -9.51 20.37 0.68
CA ASP A 101 -10.60 21.00 -0.04
C ASP A 101 -10.09 21.95 -1.12
N ASN A 102 -10.04 21.44 -2.35
CA ASN A 102 -9.65 22.20 -3.54
C ASN A 102 -10.86 22.82 -4.27
N GLY A 103 -12.04 22.89 -3.64
CA GLY A 103 -13.25 23.45 -4.27
C GLY A 103 -13.85 22.58 -5.38
N HIS A 104 -13.56 21.27 -5.38
CA HIS A 104 -14.01 20.36 -6.43
C HIS A 104 -15.54 20.20 -6.39
N PRO A 105 -16.27 20.35 -7.51
CA PRO A 105 -17.73 20.55 -7.53
C PRO A 105 -18.57 19.29 -7.26
N SER A 106 -17.94 18.12 -7.08
CA SER A 106 -18.67 16.87 -6.86
C SER A 106 -18.20 16.20 -5.58
N ARG A 107 -19.05 16.34 -4.55
CA ARG A 107 -18.82 15.92 -3.17
C ARG A 107 -18.97 14.39 -2.98
N ASP A 108 -19.56 13.70 -3.94
CA ASP A 108 -19.92 12.27 -3.84
C ASP A 108 -18.97 11.32 -4.58
N HIS A 109 -17.87 11.81 -5.16
CA HIS A 109 -16.92 10.93 -5.85
C HIS A 109 -16.13 10.05 -4.89
N ILE A 110 -16.01 8.78 -5.26
CA ILE A 110 -15.14 7.81 -4.60
C ILE A 110 -13.67 8.18 -4.87
N VAL A 111 -12.90 8.16 -3.80
CA VAL A 111 -11.45 8.33 -3.80
C VAL A 111 -10.76 7.21 -3.04
N TYR A 112 -9.56 6.89 -3.47
CA TYR A 112 -8.69 5.88 -2.92
C TYR A 112 -7.44 6.56 -2.38
N LEU A 113 -7.13 6.32 -1.12
CA LEU A 113 -5.92 6.80 -0.47
C LEU A 113 -4.96 5.64 -0.29
N PHE A 114 -3.68 5.86 -0.61
CA PHE A 114 -2.61 4.89 -0.43
C PHE A 114 -1.48 5.52 0.38
N TRP A 115 -1.01 4.84 1.42
CA TRP A 115 0.10 5.31 2.23
C TRP A 115 0.87 4.15 2.84
N LEU A 116 2.06 4.45 3.35
CA LEU A 116 2.93 3.47 4.01
C LEU A 116 3.09 3.80 5.48
N LEU A 117 2.93 2.80 6.34
CA LEU A 117 3.16 2.92 7.78
C LEU A 117 4.35 2.07 8.21
N ALA A 118 5.16 2.57 9.13
CA ALA A 118 6.19 1.79 9.79
C ALA A 118 6.36 2.25 11.26
N PRO A 119 7.00 1.44 12.12
CA PRO A 119 7.49 1.91 13.41
C PRO A 119 8.37 3.15 13.27
N ALA A 120 8.54 3.90 14.35
CA ALA A 120 9.42 5.07 14.35
C ALA A 120 10.85 4.66 13.99
N THR A 121 11.40 5.33 12.99
CA THR A 121 12.78 5.17 12.55
C THR A 121 13.64 6.34 13.01
N ARG A 122 14.94 6.10 13.22
CA ARG A 122 15.91 7.13 13.62
C ARG A 122 16.23 8.11 12.50
N GLN A 123 15.96 7.74 11.25
CA GLN A 123 16.13 8.56 10.06
C GLN A 123 14.94 8.36 9.10
N PRO A 124 14.64 9.34 8.22
CA PRO A 124 13.61 9.18 7.20
C PRO A 124 13.87 7.97 6.30
N VAL A 125 12.82 7.17 6.07
CA VAL A 125 12.81 6.10 5.08
C VAL A 125 11.80 6.48 4.00
N HIS A 126 12.15 6.25 2.75
CA HIS A 126 11.30 6.59 1.62
C HIS A 126 10.91 5.33 0.87
N ALA A 127 9.84 5.42 0.11
CA ALA A 127 9.48 4.40 -0.85
C ALA A 127 8.88 5.03 -2.08
N SER A 128 9.10 4.36 -3.21
CA SER A 128 8.34 4.61 -4.42
C SER A 128 7.07 3.77 -4.40
N LEU A 129 5.93 4.43 -4.54
CA LEU A 129 4.61 3.85 -4.80
C LEU A 129 4.32 3.98 -6.28
N GLY A 130 4.11 2.86 -6.98
CA GLY A 130 3.76 2.83 -8.39
C GLY A 130 2.46 2.06 -8.63
N PHE A 131 1.72 2.41 -9.68
CA PHE A 131 0.56 1.64 -10.13
C PHE A 131 0.89 1.02 -11.48
N ILE A 132 0.88 -0.29 -11.50
CA ILE A 132 1.21 -1.09 -12.67
C ILE A 132 -0.06 -1.78 -13.16
N ASN A 133 -0.41 -1.53 -14.43
CA ASN A 133 -1.52 -2.21 -15.07
C ASN A 133 -1.16 -3.68 -15.36
N ARG A 134 -2.13 -4.49 -15.82
CA ARG A 134 -1.86 -5.91 -16.13
C ARG A 134 -0.86 -6.12 -17.28
N LYS A 135 -0.58 -5.09 -18.09
CA LYS A 135 0.45 -5.09 -19.14
C LYS A 135 1.83 -4.68 -18.63
N LEU A 136 2.01 -4.58 -17.31
CA LEU A 136 3.24 -4.16 -16.65
C LEU A 136 3.68 -2.70 -16.97
N GLN A 137 2.76 -1.88 -17.45
CA GLN A 137 3.02 -0.46 -17.70
C GLN A 137 2.72 0.34 -16.43
N CYS A 138 3.66 1.21 -16.07
CA CYS A 138 3.50 2.12 -14.94
C CYS A 138 2.62 3.30 -15.35
N GLY A 139 1.43 3.43 -14.76
CA GLY A 139 0.51 4.54 -15.02
C GLY A 139 0.80 5.76 -14.15
N LEU A 140 1.21 5.54 -12.89
CA LEU A 140 1.50 6.59 -11.93
C LEU A 140 2.58 6.11 -10.96
N ARG A 141 3.51 7.00 -10.62
CA ARG A 141 4.53 6.74 -9.60
C ARG A 141 4.76 7.98 -8.75
N ALA A 142 4.82 7.80 -7.45
CA ALA A 142 5.15 8.84 -6.48
C ALA A 142 6.23 8.36 -5.52
N LEU A 143 7.03 9.31 -5.04
CA LEU A 143 7.92 9.10 -3.90
C LEU A 143 7.18 9.54 -2.64
N CYS A 144 7.09 8.66 -1.66
CA CYS A 144 6.49 8.96 -0.37
C CYS A 144 7.49 8.67 0.76
N GLN A 145 7.41 9.47 1.83
CA GLN A 145 8.09 9.15 3.07
C GLN A 145 7.21 8.19 3.90
N LEU A 146 7.83 7.20 4.55
CA LEU A 146 7.11 6.29 5.44
C LEU A 146 6.59 7.06 6.66
N ARG A 147 5.30 6.89 6.97
CA ARG A 147 4.67 7.52 8.13
C ARG A 147 4.86 6.63 9.37
N SER A 148 5.22 7.25 10.48
CA SER A 148 5.27 6.54 11.76
C SER A 148 3.86 6.14 12.23
N LEU A 149 3.72 4.91 12.73
CA LEU A 149 2.47 4.38 13.30
C LEU A 149 1.88 5.26 14.41
N GLY A 150 2.71 5.99 15.15
CA GLY A 150 2.26 6.91 16.21
C GLY A 150 1.95 8.33 15.74
N SER A 151 2.13 8.63 14.46
CA SER A 151 2.02 9.99 13.94
C SER A 151 0.57 10.37 13.65
N ARG A 152 0.05 11.40 14.32
CA ARG A 152 -1.20 12.10 13.95
C ARG A 152 -1.04 13.08 12.77
N ARG A 153 0.11 13.09 12.08
CA ARG A 153 0.41 14.10 11.04
C ARG A 153 -0.50 13.99 9.81
N ARG A 154 -0.65 15.15 9.15
CA ARG A 154 -1.47 15.45 7.98
C ARG A 154 -1.24 14.43 6.86
N LEU A 155 -2.34 13.91 6.31
CA LEU A 155 -2.36 12.92 5.23
C LEU A 155 -1.67 13.46 3.96
N SER A 156 -1.79 14.76 3.69
CA SER A 156 -1.43 15.39 2.41
C SER A 156 0.01 15.20 1.91
N GLN A 157 0.99 14.93 2.78
CA GLN A 157 2.39 14.73 2.38
C GLN A 157 2.82 13.25 2.32
N HIS A 158 1.97 12.33 2.75
CA HIS A 158 2.34 10.92 2.94
C HIS A 158 1.36 9.95 2.26
N CYS A 159 0.32 10.47 1.61
CA CYS A 159 -0.64 9.67 0.87
C CYS A 159 -0.70 10.04 -0.61
N LEU A 160 -0.87 9.03 -1.45
CA LEU A 160 -1.29 9.20 -2.83
C LEU A 160 -2.82 9.08 -2.90
N THR A 161 -3.46 10.05 -3.53
CA THR A 161 -4.91 10.05 -3.74
C THR A 161 -5.23 9.80 -5.21
N LEU A 162 -6.15 8.89 -5.47
CA LEU A 162 -6.66 8.59 -6.81
C LEU A 162 -8.18 8.62 -6.78
N ASN A 163 -8.82 9.20 -7.78
CA ASN A 163 -10.25 9.04 -7.97
C ASN A 163 -10.57 7.69 -8.64
N GLU A 164 -11.85 7.33 -8.65
CA GLU A 164 -12.31 6.07 -9.26
C GLU A 164 -11.96 5.95 -10.74
N SER A 165 -12.13 7.02 -11.53
CA SER A 165 -11.81 6.97 -12.96
C SER A 165 -10.32 6.78 -13.26
N GLN A 166 -9.43 7.39 -12.47
CA GLN A 166 -7.98 7.18 -12.55
C GLN A 166 -7.62 5.73 -12.21
N LEU A 167 -8.23 5.17 -11.16
CA LEU A 167 -7.97 3.79 -10.76
C LEU A 167 -8.50 2.79 -11.80
N ASP A 168 -9.68 3.07 -12.38
CA ASP A 168 -10.29 2.29 -13.44
C ASP A 168 -9.46 2.31 -14.73
N GLN A 169 -8.85 3.45 -15.09
CA GLN A 169 -7.95 3.54 -16.24
C GLN A 169 -6.67 2.71 -16.08
N MET A 170 -6.19 2.56 -14.84
CA MET A 170 -5.03 1.71 -14.52
C MET A 170 -5.42 0.23 -14.44
N CYS A 171 -6.69 -0.05 -14.17
CA CYS A 171 -7.29 -1.36 -14.34
C CYS A 171 -7.56 -1.59 -15.85
N CYS A 172 -7.48 -2.83 -16.33
CA CYS A 172 -7.83 -3.08 -17.73
C CYS A 172 -9.35 -2.94 -17.94
N PRO A 173 -9.85 -2.65 -19.15
CA PRO A 173 -11.29 -2.50 -19.43
C PRO A 173 -12.17 -3.70 -19.01
N HIS A 174 -11.55 -4.87 -18.81
CA HIS A 174 -12.19 -6.10 -18.32
C HIS A 174 -11.52 -6.67 -17.06
N GLY A 175 -10.51 -5.97 -16.53
CA GLY A 175 -9.69 -6.41 -15.43
C GLY A 175 -10.00 -5.60 -14.20
N SER A 176 -10.58 -6.21 -13.19
CA SER A 176 -11.00 -5.55 -11.96
C SER A 176 -9.85 -5.36 -10.96
N SER A 177 -8.60 -5.38 -11.42
CA SER A 177 -7.42 -5.37 -10.57
C SER A 177 -6.20 -4.75 -11.26
N CYS A 178 -5.36 -4.12 -10.45
CA CYS A 178 -4.05 -3.61 -10.83
C CYS A 178 -3.00 -4.07 -9.80
N PHE A 179 -1.73 -3.73 -10.02
CA PHE A 179 -0.67 -3.98 -9.06
C PHE A 179 -0.20 -2.67 -8.45
N LEU A 180 -0.14 -2.63 -7.13
CA LEU A 180 0.62 -1.62 -6.40
C LEU A 180 2.08 -2.06 -6.36
N GLU A 181 2.93 -1.33 -7.05
CA GLU A 181 4.38 -1.47 -7.01
C GLU A 181 4.95 -0.70 -5.81
N LEU A 182 5.83 -1.36 -5.07
CA LEU A 182 6.53 -0.81 -3.92
C LEU A 182 8.02 -1.04 -4.05
N VAL A 183 8.80 0.03 -3.89
CA VAL A 183 10.26 -0.03 -3.81
C VAL A 183 10.69 0.80 -2.60
N ILE A 184 11.18 0.15 -1.55
CA ILE A 184 11.61 0.82 -0.31
C ILE A 184 13.10 1.18 -0.43
N ILE A 185 13.43 2.42 -0.11
CA ILE A 185 14.78 2.99 -0.20
C ILE A 185 15.14 3.75 1.08
N GLU A 186 16.41 3.76 1.45
CA GLU A 186 16.89 4.63 2.52
C GLU A 186 16.79 6.10 2.13
N GLY A 187 16.38 6.97 3.06
CA GLY A 187 16.56 8.40 2.92
C GLY A 187 18.04 8.75 3.04
N GLY A 188 18.56 9.46 2.03
CA GLY A 188 19.90 10.05 2.05
C GLY A 188 20.03 11.14 3.10
#